data_AF-A0A382CJ04-F1
#
_entry.id   AF-A0A382CJ04-F1
#
_cell.length_a   1.000
_cell.length_b   1.000
_cell.length_c   1.000
_cell.angle_alpha   90.00
_cell.angle_beta   90.00
_cell.angle_gamma   90.00
#
_symmetry.space_group_name_H-M   'P 1'
#
loop_
_entity.id
_entity.type
_entity.pdbx_description
1 polymer ?
#
loop_
_entity_poly.entity_id
_entity_poly.type
_entity_poly.pdbx_seq_one_letter_code
_entity_poly.pdbx_strand_id
1 'polypeptide(L)'
;MDEKLLEIMCCPETHQRLAKAGAELVDELNERIQAGTLVDRVDEKVAEPIDGGLIREDGKILFPIRQDIPVMLIDQGIPLGQ
;
A
#
# COMPACT_ATOMS: atom_id res chain seq x y z
N MET A 1 32.32 -4.56 -5.39
CA MET A 1 31.12 -4.94 -4.63
C MET A 1 30.55 -3.65 -4.11
N ASP A 2 29.66 -3.05 -4.89
CA ASP A 2 29.09 -1.75 -4.58
C ASP A 2 27.79 -1.97 -3.81
N GLU A 3 27.93 -2.41 -2.56
CA GLU A 3 26.86 -2.61 -1.58
C GLU A 3 26.08 -1.31 -1.28
N LYS A 4 26.57 -0.16 -1.75
CA LYS A 4 25.94 1.16 -1.64
C LYS A 4 24.85 1.46 -2.67
N LEU A 5 24.62 0.62 -3.68
CA LEU A 5 23.59 0.88 -4.70
C LEU A 5 22.20 0.31 -4.34
N LEU A 6 22.12 -0.58 -3.33
CA LEU A 6 20.89 -1.26 -2.92
C LEU A 6 20.05 -0.46 -1.89
N GLU A 7 20.47 0.77 -1.56
CA GLU A 7 19.76 1.67 -0.64
C GLU A 7 18.68 2.54 -1.33
N ILE A 8 18.43 2.35 -2.62
CA ILE A 8 17.54 3.21 -3.45
C ILE A 8 16.09 2.66 -3.50
N MET A 9 15.71 1.67 -2.69
CA MET A 9 14.33 1.14 -2.64
C MET A 9 13.79 1.00 -1.21
N CYS A 10 13.82 2.08 -0.43
CA CYS A 10 13.26 2.11 0.93
C CYS A 10 12.16 3.17 1.07
N CYS A 11 11.17 2.95 1.95
CA CYS A 11 10.09 3.90 2.24
C CYS A 11 10.63 5.31 2.53
N PRO A 12 10.07 6.38 1.91
CA PRO A 12 10.61 7.74 2.02
C PRO A 12 10.50 8.37 3.41
N GLU A 13 9.68 7.83 4.32
CA GLU A 13 9.49 8.38 5.68
C GLU A 13 10.26 7.62 6.77
N THR A 14 10.44 6.30 6.62
CA THR A 14 10.97 5.43 7.70
C THR A 14 12.13 4.54 7.27
N HIS A 15 12.51 4.55 5.99
CA HIS A 15 13.41 3.58 5.36
C HIS A 15 13.02 2.11 5.58
N GLN A 16 11.78 1.84 5.98
CA GLN A 16 11.27 0.48 6.15
C GLN A 16 11.11 -0.20 4.80
N ARG A 17 11.25 -1.54 4.80
CA ARG A 17 11.01 -2.34 3.61
C ARG A 17 9.52 -2.34 3.27
N LEU A 18 9.24 -2.33 1.98
CA LEU A 18 7.91 -2.55 1.42
C LEU A 18 7.87 -3.95 0.82
N ALA A 19 6.85 -4.73 1.16
CA ALA A 19 6.57 -6.01 0.55
C ALA A 19 5.39 -5.87 -0.41
N LYS A 20 5.43 -6.55 -1.56
CA LYS A 20 4.25 -6.61 -2.43
C LYS A 20 3.12 -7.35 -1.72
N ALA A 21 1.93 -6.80 -1.77
CA ALA A 21 0.71 -7.46 -1.33
C ALA A 21 0.46 -8.71 -2.20
N GLY A 22 0.01 -9.78 -1.56
CA GLY A 22 -0.47 -10.97 -2.28
C GLY A 22 -1.78 -10.68 -3.02
N ALA A 23 -2.04 -11.44 -4.08
CA ALA A 23 -3.26 -11.28 -4.88
C ALA A 23 -4.54 -11.45 -4.05
N GLU A 24 -4.57 -12.37 -3.08
CA GLU A 24 -5.71 -12.56 -2.17
C GLU A 24 -6.03 -11.30 -1.35
N LEU A 25 -5.02 -10.61 -0.83
CA LEU A 25 -5.24 -9.36 -0.07
C LEU A 25 -5.74 -8.23 -0.98
N VAL A 26 -5.22 -8.16 -2.21
CA VAL A 26 -5.63 -7.14 -3.18
C VAL A 26 -7.09 -7.36 -3.58
N ASP A 27 -7.50 -8.61 -3.77
CA ASP A 27 -8.90 -8.98 -4.06
C ASP A 27 -9.82 -8.60 -2.89
N GLU A 28 -9.46 -8.98 -1.65
CA GLU A 28 -10.21 -8.63 -0.45
C GLU A 28 -10.38 -7.10 -0.31
N LEU A 29 -9.31 -6.33 -0.53
CA LEU A 29 -9.39 -4.87 -0.47
C LEU A 29 -10.29 -4.30 -1.57
N ASN A 30 -10.23 -4.84 -2.79
CA ASN A 30 -11.11 -4.44 -3.89
C ASN A 30 -12.58 -4.77 -3.60
N GLU A 31 -12.89 -5.89 -2.95
CA GLU A 31 -14.24 -6.19 -2.48
C GLU A 31 -14.72 -5.16 -1.45
N ARG A 32 -13.87 -4.76 -0.50
CA ARG A 32 -14.17 -3.72 0.50
C ARG A 32 -14.34 -2.33 -0.11
N ILE A 33 -13.55 -2.00 -1.15
CA ILE A 33 -13.70 -0.78 -1.95
C ILE A 33 -15.07 -0.76 -2.61
N GLN A 34 -15.47 -1.86 -3.27
CA GLN A 34 -16.79 -1.96 -3.89
C GLN A 34 -17.94 -1.90 -2.87
N ALA A 35 -17.75 -2.48 -1.68
CA ALA A 35 -18.69 -2.35 -0.57
C ALA A 35 -18.74 -0.92 0.02
N GLY A 36 -17.78 -0.06 -0.31
CA GLY A 36 -17.68 1.31 0.22
C GLY A 36 -17.37 1.36 1.72
N THR A 37 -16.71 0.32 2.23
CA THR A 37 -16.31 0.15 3.65
C THR A 37 -14.81 0.35 3.88
N LEU A 38 -14.00 0.40 2.82
CA LEU A 38 -12.58 0.68 2.92
C LEU A 38 -12.33 2.20 2.98
N VAL A 39 -11.60 2.63 4.01
CA VAL A 39 -11.09 4.00 4.11
C VAL A 39 -9.57 4.03 4.17
N ASP A 40 -8.97 5.14 3.78
CA ASP A 40 -7.54 5.40 3.91
C ASP A 40 -7.20 6.01 5.29
N ARG A 41 -5.95 6.44 5.46
CA ARG A 41 -5.41 6.92 6.74
C ARG A 41 -6.09 8.20 7.22
N VAL A 42 -6.70 9.00 6.34
CA VAL A 42 -7.44 10.21 6.69
C VAL A 42 -8.96 9.98 6.76
N ASP A 43 -9.39 8.72 6.87
CA ASP A 43 -10.80 8.31 6.95
C ASP A 43 -11.59 8.64 5.66
N GLU A 44 -10.89 8.92 4.55
CA GLU A 44 -11.52 9.12 3.25
C GLU A 44 -11.81 7.76 2.60
N LYS A 45 -12.98 7.64 1.94
CA LYS A 45 -13.36 6.40 1.28
C LYS A 45 -12.50 6.13 0.06
N VAL A 46 -11.89 4.96 0.03
CA VAL A 46 -11.19 4.48 -1.16
C VAL A 46 -12.25 4.08 -2.19
N ALA A 47 -12.42 4.90 -3.22
CA ALA A 47 -13.41 4.66 -4.28
C ALA A 47 -12.82 3.93 -5.50
N GLU A 48 -11.50 3.99 -5.67
CA GLU A 48 -10.82 3.44 -6.83
C GLU A 48 -10.20 2.08 -6.50
N PRO A 49 -10.46 1.04 -7.32
CA PRO A 49 -9.82 -0.26 -7.16
C PRO A 49 -8.31 -0.15 -7.37
N ILE A 50 -7.61 -1.16 -6.89
CA ILE A 50 -6.15 -1.22 -6.89
C ILE A 50 -5.68 -2.43 -7.69
N ASP A 51 -4.63 -2.24 -8.50
CA ASP A 51 -3.99 -3.33 -9.26
C ASP A 51 -3.09 -4.18 -8.37
N GLY A 52 -2.60 -3.58 -7.29
CA GLY A 52 -1.74 -4.23 -6.31
C GLY A 52 -1.54 -3.35 -5.09
N GLY A 53 -0.64 -3.75 -4.20
CA GLY A 53 -0.29 -2.96 -3.03
C GLY A 53 1.13 -3.19 -2.56
N LEU A 54 1.68 -2.22 -1.86
CA LEU A 54 2.92 -2.32 -1.12
C LEU A 54 2.61 -2.25 0.38
N ILE A 55 2.77 -3.37 1.07
CA ILE A 55 2.59 -3.49 2.51
C ILE A 55 3.86 -3.00 3.19
N ARG A 56 3.71 -2.10 4.16
CA ARG A 56 4.82 -1.69 5.03
C ARG A 56 5.28 -2.87 5.88
N GLU A 57 6.57 -3.01 6.17
CA GLU A 57 7.13 -4.14 6.93
C GLU A 57 6.39 -4.47 8.24
N ASP A 58 5.85 -3.45 8.91
CA ASP A 58 5.04 -3.56 10.13
C ASP A 58 3.63 -4.14 9.90
N GLY A 59 3.22 -4.42 8.66
CA GLY A 59 1.94 -5.03 8.27
C GLY A 59 0.71 -4.14 8.47
N LYS A 60 0.88 -2.89 8.92
CA LYS A 60 -0.23 -2.01 9.31
C LYS A 60 -0.80 -1.18 8.18
N ILE A 61 0.01 -0.82 7.20
CA ILE A 61 -0.36 0.10 6.12
C ILE A 61 -0.02 -0.54 4.78
N LEU A 62 -0.96 -0.47 3.84
CA LEU A 62 -0.78 -0.80 2.45
C LEU A 62 -0.82 0.48 1.60
N PHE A 63 0.18 0.67 0.76
CA PHE A 63 0.18 1.69 -0.28
C PHE A 63 -0.38 1.09 -1.57
N PRO A 64 -1.47 1.63 -2.12
CA PRO A 64 -2.08 1.08 -3.30
C PRO A 64 -1.20 1.27 -4.54
N ILE A 65 -1.20 0.30 -5.44
CA ILE A 65 -0.60 0.38 -6.77
C ILE A 65 -1.74 0.56 -7.76
N ARG A 66 -1.68 1.64 -8.54
CA ARG A 66 -2.66 1.94 -9.60
C ARG A 66 -1.92 2.14 -10.90
N GLN A 67 -2.32 1.45 -11.95
CA GLN A 67 -1.67 1.48 -13.26
C GLN A 67 -0.18 1.14 -13.19
N ASP A 68 0.20 0.15 -12.36
CA ASP A 68 1.59 -0.22 -12.05
C ASP A 68 2.41 0.86 -11.30
N ILE A 69 1.79 1.98 -10.92
CA ILE A 69 2.44 3.07 -10.19
C ILE A 69 2.07 2.97 -8.69
N PRO A 70 3.05 2.77 -7.79
CA PRO A 70 2.80 2.78 -6.36
C PRO A 70 2.49 4.20 -5.88
N VAL A 71 1.34 4.38 -5.25
CA VAL A 71 0.94 5.65 -4.64
C VAL A 71 1.62 5.77 -3.29
N MET A 72 2.79 6.42 -3.26
CA MET A 72 3.55 6.69 -2.02
C MET A 72 3.07 7.95 -1.30
N LEU A 73 1.76 8.17 -1.25
CA LEU A 73 1.15 9.24 -0.47
C LEU A 73 0.71 8.68 0.88
N ILE A 74 1.13 9.34 1.95
CA ILE A 74 0.95 8.86 3.31
C ILE A 74 -0.52 8.93 3.75
N ASP A 75 -1.21 9.99 3.35
CA ASP A 75 -2.65 10.14 3.56
C ASP A 75 -3.46 9.07 2.81
N GLN A 76 -3.02 8.64 1.62
CA GLN A 76 -3.68 7.57 0.86
C GLN A 76 -3.25 6.14 1.29
N GLY A 77 -2.49 6.00 2.37
CA GLY A 77 -2.15 4.70 2.92
C GLY A 77 -3.38 4.00 3.51
N ILE A 78 -3.60 2.74 3.16
CA ILE A 78 -4.75 1.95 3.61
C ILE A 78 -4.39 1.17 4.87
N PRO A 79 -5.05 1.39 6.02
CA PRO A 79 -4.85 0.59 7.22
C PRO A 79 -5.43 -0.83 7.02
N LEU A 80 -4.64 -1.88 7.24
CA LEU A 80 -5.06 -3.27 7.03
C LEU A 80 -5.85 -3.88 8.21
N GLY A 81 -5.98 -3.15 9.33
CA GLY A 81 -6.61 -3.65 10.58
C GLY A 81 -7.94 -3.00 10.94
N GLN A 82 -8.64 -2.42 9.96
CA GLN A 82 -9.92 -1.75 10.13
C GLN A 82 -11.11 -2.64 9.77
#